data_AF-A0A3R6NVC6-F1
#
_entry.id   AF-A0A3R6NVC6-F1
#
_cell.length_a   1.000
_cell.length_b   1.000
_cell.length_c   1.000
_cell.angle_alpha   90.00
_cell.angle_beta   90.00
_cell.angle_gamma   90.00
#
_symmetry.space_group_name_H-M   'P 1'
#
loop_
_entity.id
_entity.type
_entity.pdbx_description
1 polymer ?
#
loop_
_entity_poly.entity_id
_entity_poly.type
_entity_poly.pdbx_seq_one_letter_code
_entity_poly.pdbx_strand_id
1 'polypeptide(L)'
;MKKKVIMLSMLAITAAMLTACSDKNDAADVPEVSQAEESTENTDTDSSAEAAEKSTENVEKDSEVKGSDYVMPEEYQNILDKYKTTITEKWDVSKAFDEGMSSMVSEFCNMDAQDQIGYTLYDLDADGQPELLIGEMDTELPANRIIFDAYTLKDENAVQIFESESRNRYYLVEDEAGEILIANEGSNGAASSGWLYYTVSGDRLTVQQAIMYDAAADEENPWFMAYDDDWDTSNDEPVDEDMAQSVINSYTDNYAKLDWTILVQE
;
A
#
# COMPACT_ATOMS: atom_id res chain seq x y z
N MET A 1 22.79 -23.91 -37.37
CA MET A 1 23.26 -23.78 -35.97
C MET A 1 23.13 -22.34 -35.54
N LYS A 2 22.30 -22.07 -34.53
CA LYS A 2 22.48 -21.08 -33.45
C LYS A 2 21.13 -21.00 -32.71
N LYS A 3 20.94 -21.91 -31.74
CA LYS A 3 19.86 -21.81 -30.76
C LYS A 3 20.19 -20.61 -29.87
N LYS A 4 19.33 -19.60 -29.82
CA LYS A 4 19.42 -18.54 -28.81
C LYS A 4 18.81 -19.11 -27.52
N VAL A 5 19.65 -19.34 -26.53
CA VAL A 5 19.25 -19.67 -25.17
C VAL A 5 18.86 -18.35 -24.52
N ILE A 6 17.58 -18.18 -24.20
CA ILE A 6 17.09 -17.08 -23.37
C ILE A 6 17.30 -17.55 -21.93
N MET A 7 18.25 -16.95 -21.22
CA MET A 7 18.43 -17.14 -19.79
C MET A 7 17.29 -16.41 -19.08
N LEU A 8 16.37 -17.17 -18.51
CA LEU A 8 15.37 -16.69 -17.56
C LEU A 8 16.07 -16.60 -16.20
N SER A 9 16.45 -15.39 -15.77
CA SER A 9 16.98 -15.16 -14.43
C SER A 9 15.83 -15.00 -13.44
N MET A 10 15.35 -16.11 -12.88
CA MET A 10 14.60 -16.08 -11.62
C MET A 10 15.57 -15.69 -10.52
N LEU A 11 15.45 -14.47 -9.99
CA LEU A 11 16.14 -14.09 -8.76
C LEU A 11 15.22 -14.43 -7.59
N ALA A 12 15.54 -15.53 -6.92
CA ALA A 12 14.89 -15.93 -5.68
C ALA A 12 15.28 -14.93 -4.59
N ILE A 13 14.29 -14.24 -4.02
CA ILE A 13 14.45 -13.45 -2.80
C ILE A 13 14.62 -14.47 -1.66
N THR A 14 15.86 -14.69 -1.23
CA THR A 14 16.15 -15.53 -0.07
C THR A 14 15.97 -14.72 1.20
N ALA A 15 14.90 -14.99 1.94
CA ALA A 15 14.74 -14.55 3.32
C ALA A 15 15.84 -15.18 4.19
N ALA A 16 16.73 -14.36 4.75
CA ALA A 16 17.73 -14.81 5.69
C ALA A 16 17.10 -14.97 7.08
N MET A 17 16.75 -16.21 7.45
CA MET A 17 16.47 -16.54 8.85
C MET A 17 17.79 -16.69 9.61
N LEU A 18 18.10 -15.75 10.50
CA LEU A 18 19.15 -15.92 11.50
C LEU A 18 18.53 -16.50 12.78
N THR A 19 18.74 -17.80 12.98
CA THR A 19 18.51 -18.47 14.26
C THR A 19 19.61 -18.08 15.25
N ALA A 20 19.28 -17.19 16.19
CA ALA A 20 20.13 -16.91 17.34
C ALA A 20 20.13 -18.10 18.31
N CYS A 21 21.29 -18.70 18.54
CA CYS A 21 21.51 -19.66 19.62
C CYS A 21 21.48 -18.93 20.97
N SER A 22 20.45 -19.18 21.78
CA SER A 22 20.47 -18.82 23.21
C SER A 22 20.82 -20.06 24.02
N ASP A 23 21.97 -20.02 24.69
CA ASP A 23 22.33 -20.94 25.77
C ASP A 23 22.90 -20.11 26.92
N LYS A 24 22.12 -19.99 28.00
CA LYS A 24 22.61 -19.96 29.39
C LYS A 24 21.44 -20.08 30.36
N ASN A 25 21.37 -21.25 30.97
CA ASN A 25 20.54 -21.58 32.11
C ASN A 25 21.01 -20.78 33.35
N ASP A 26 20.08 -20.05 33.96
CA ASP A 26 20.17 -19.65 35.35
C ASP A 26 19.68 -20.80 36.24
N ALA A 27 20.51 -21.19 37.21
CA ALA A 27 20.13 -22.08 38.29
C ALA A 27 20.30 -21.35 39.63
N ALA A 28 19.14 -20.99 40.18
CA ALA A 28 18.75 -21.02 41.58
C ALA A 28 19.79 -20.63 42.65
N ASP A 29 19.52 -19.52 43.34
CA ASP A 29 19.78 -19.43 44.78
C ASP A 29 18.73 -18.53 45.47
N VAL A 30 17.90 -19.14 46.34
CA VAL A 30 17.15 -18.48 47.43
C VAL A 30 17.06 -19.50 48.57
N PRO A 31 17.47 -19.14 49.79
CA PRO A 31 16.54 -18.87 50.91
C PRO A 31 17.04 -17.64 51.74
N GLU A 32 16.35 -16.99 52.68
CA GLU A 32 15.16 -17.24 53.49
C GLU A 32 14.78 -15.92 54.24
N VAL A 33 13.46 -15.71 54.46
CA VAL A 33 12.78 -15.23 55.70
C VAL A 33 13.07 -13.84 56.32
N SER A 34 12.03 -12.99 56.39
CA SER A 34 11.22 -12.71 57.62
C SER A 34 10.12 -11.67 57.29
N GLN A 35 8.83 -12.01 57.51
CA GLN A 35 7.93 -11.54 58.59
C GLN A 35 8.00 -10.03 58.88
N ALA A 36 6.93 -9.30 59.15
CA ALA A 36 5.48 -9.43 59.12
C ALA A 36 4.97 -8.02 59.50
N GLU A 37 3.81 -7.60 59.02
CA GLU A 37 2.70 -7.12 59.85
C GLU A 37 1.63 -6.41 59.02
N GLU A 38 0.41 -6.82 59.32
CA GLU A 38 -0.87 -6.40 58.81
C GLU A 38 -1.35 -5.19 59.61
N SER A 39 -1.94 -4.18 58.96
CA SER A 39 -3.04 -3.44 59.56
C SER A 39 -3.97 -2.90 58.49
N THR A 40 -5.24 -3.22 58.71
CA THR A 40 -6.44 -2.82 57.99
C THR A 40 -6.89 -1.44 58.45
N GLU A 41 -7.33 -0.57 57.54
CA GLU A 41 -8.45 0.32 57.83
C GLU A 41 -9.14 0.81 56.54
N ASN A 42 -10.45 0.55 56.47
CA ASN A 42 -11.38 1.02 55.44
C ASN A 42 -11.80 2.46 55.73
N THR A 43 -12.06 3.25 54.68
CA THR A 43 -13.16 4.23 54.71
C THR A 43 -13.76 4.37 53.31
N ASP A 44 -15.01 3.93 53.19
CA ASP A 44 -15.96 4.31 52.15
C ASP A 44 -16.27 5.82 52.24
N THR A 45 -16.46 6.51 51.11
CA THR A 45 -17.62 7.40 50.96
C THR A 45 -17.98 7.63 49.49
N ASP A 46 -19.26 7.38 49.23
CA ASP A 46 -20.08 7.52 48.04
C ASP A 46 -20.33 8.99 47.62
N SER A 47 -20.47 9.28 46.31
CA SER A 47 -21.73 9.73 45.67
C SER A 47 -21.57 10.60 44.40
N SER A 48 -22.18 10.10 43.32
CA SER A 48 -23.10 10.75 42.34
C SER A 48 -22.66 11.98 41.53
N ALA A 49 -22.48 11.82 40.20
CA ALA A 49 -23.35 12.30 39.09
C ALA A 49 -22.55 13.33 38.26
N GLU A 50 -22.62 13.48 36.93
CA GLU A 50 -23.70 13.33 35.96
C GLU A 50 -23.07 13.32 34.54
N ALA A 51 -23.88 12.95 33.55
CA ALA A 51 -23.54 12.64 32.17
C ALA A 51 -22.95 13.78 31.30
N ALA A 52 -22.12 13.39 30.34
CA ALA A 52 -22.07 14.00 29.01
C ALA A 52 -21.72 12.91 28.00
N GLU A 53 -22.76 12.22 27.50
CA GLU A 53 -22.67 11.43 26.27
C GLU A 53 -22.34 12.38 25.13
N LYS A 54 -21.11 12.30 24.62
CA LYS A 54 -20.78 12.81 23.29
C LYS A 54 -21.00 11.65 22.33
N SER A 55 -22.17 11.64 21.71
CA SER A 55 -22.49 10.78 20.58
C SER A 55 -21.49 11.07 19.46
N THR A 56 -20.51 10.20 19.29
CA THR A 56 -19.79 10.04 18.03
C THR A 56 -20.71 9.26 17.12
N GLU A 57 -21.42 9.97 16.25
CA GLU A 57 -21.94 9.39 15.01
C GLU A 57 -20.73 8.89 14.22
N ASN A 58 -20.47 7.58 14.29
CA ASN A 58 -19.73 6.89 13.24
C ASN A 58 -20.61 6.94 11.99
N VAL A 59 -20.40 7.97 11.17
CA VAL A 59 -20.76 7.88 9.76
C VAL A 59 -19.80 6.85 9.19
N GLU A 60 -20.28 5.65 8.90
CA GLU A 60 -19.56 4.70 8.04
C GLU A 60 -19.31 5.44 6.71
N LYS A 61 -18.07 5.89 6.48
CA LYS A 61 -17.64 6.46 5.21
C LYS A 61 -17.45 5.29 4.26
N ASP A 62 -18.51 4.96 3.53
CA ASP A 62 -18.43 3.99 2.43
C ASP A 62 -17.70 4.67 1.27
N SER A 63 -16.38 4.50 1.23
CA SER A 63 -15.50 5.12 0.23
C SER A 63 -15.55 4.40 -1.12
N GLU A 64 -16.00 3.14 -1.14
CA GLU A 64 -16.29 2.38 -2.36
C GLU A 64 -17.71 2.68 -2.85
N VAL A 65 -17.86 3.09 -4.11
CA VAL A 65 -19.18 3.35 -4.66
C VAL A 65 -19.85 2.06 -5.13
N LYS A 66 -20.71 1.46 -4.28
CA LYS A 66 -21.48 0.25 -4.60
C LYS A 66 -22.91 0.57 -5.06
N GLY A 67 -23.17 0.63 -6.37
CA GLY A 67 -24.52 0.44 -6.93
C GLY A 67 -25.17 1.60 -7.71
N SER A 68 -26.39 1.31 -8.20
CA SER A 68 -27.01 1.68 -9.48
C SER A 68 -27.17 3.15 -9.90
N ASP A 69 -26.89 4.10 -9.01
CA ASP A 69 -27.26 5.50 -9.24
C ASP A 69 -26.06 6.36 -9.68
N TYR A 70 -24.83 5.89 -9.46
CA TYR A 70 -23.64 6.54 -10.00
C TYR A 70 -23.57 6.32 -11.51
N VAL A 71 -23.55 7.42 -12.27
CA VAL A 71 -23.40 7.39 -13.72
C VAL A 71 -21.92 7.55 -14.05
N MET A 72 -21.31 6.48 -14.56
CA MET A 72 -19.92 6.50 -15.00
C MET A 72 -19.69 7.63 -16.02
N PRO A 73 -18.75 8.56 -15.75
CA PRO A 73 -18.38 9.63 -16.67
C PRO A 73 -17.81 9.09 -17.99
N GLU A 74 -18.06 9.78 -19.10
CA GLU A 74 -17.62 9.36 -20.44
C GLU A 74 -16.10 9.17 -20.51
N GLU A 75 -15.33 10.05 -19.88
CA GLU A 75 -13.86 9.97 -19.86
C GLU A 75 -13.34 8.72 -19.14
N TYR A 76 -13.96 8.32 -18.03
CA TYR A 76 -13.65 7.04 -17.38
C TYR A 76 -14.02 5.86 -18.26
N GLN A 77 -15.16 5.93 -18.97
CA GLN A 77 -15.55 4.87 -19.90
C GLN A 77 -14.55 4.72 -21.07
N ASN A 78 -14.02 5.84 -21.58
CA ASN A 78 -12.98 5.85 -22.62
C ASN A 78 -11.69 5.16 -22.14
N ILE A 79 -11.25 5.42 -20.90
CA ILE A 79 -10.11 4.75 -20.29
C ILE A 79 -10.36 3.24 -20.17
N LEU A 80 -11.52 2.85 -19.64
CA LEU A 80 -11.89 1.44 -19.49
C LEU A 80 -11.92 0.72 -20.85
N ASP A 81 -12.45 1.35 -21.89
CA ASP A 81 -12.48 0.78 -23.23
C ASP A 81 -11.07 0.62 -23.82
N LYS A 82 -10.16 1.54 -23.52
CA LYS A 82 -8.73 1.41 -23.89
C LYS A 82 -8.06 0.23 -23.19
N TYR A 83 -8.35 0.02 -21.91
CA TYR A 83 -7.90 -1.17 -21.18
C TYR A 83 -8.47 -2.47 -21.79
N LYS A 84 -9.75 -2.49 -22.17
CA LYS A 84 -10.36 -3.65 -22.85
C LYS A 84 -9.64 -3.94 -24.17
N THR A 85 -9.34 -2.92 -24.97
CA THR A 85 -8.58 -3.06 -26.21
C THR A 85 -7.19 -3.64 -25.93
N THR A 86 -6.48 -3.11 -24.94
CA THR A 86 -5.14 -3.58 -24.57
C THR A 86 -5.14 -5.04 -24.18
N ILE A 87 -6.09 -5.46 -23.33
CA ILE A 87 -6.25 -6.86 -22.90
C ILE A 87 -6.60 -7.76 -24.09
N THR A 88 -7.56 -7.34 -24.92
CA THR A 88 -8.08 -8.14 -26.05
C THR A 88 -7.03 -8.31 -27.15
N GLU A 89 -6.34 -7.22 -27.51
CA GLU A 89 -5.31 -7.21 -28.55
C GLU A 89 -3.93 -7.66 -28.02
N LYS A 90 -3.78 -7.83 -26.71
CA LYS A 90 -2.54 -8.23 -26.03
C LYS A 90 -1.38 -7.31 -26.35
N TRP A 91 -1.58 -6.01 -26.09
CA TRP A 91 -0.52 -5.02 -26.29
C TRP A 91 0.70 -5.37 -25.43
N ASP A 92 1.89 -5.31 -26.02
CA ASP A 92 3.13 -5.44 -25.27
C ASP A 92 3.44 -4.15 -24.50
N VAL A 93 4.43 -4.23 -23.62
CA VAL A 93 4.85 -3.11 -22.75
C VAL A 93 5.14 -1.84 -23.56
N SER A 94 5.76 -1.96 -24.73
CA SER A 94 6.10 -0.79 -25.56
C SER A 94 4.83 -0.10 -26.08
N LYS A 95 3.86 -0.88 -26.56
CA LYS A 95 2.61 -0.33 -27.06
C LYS A 95 1.74 0.24 -25.94
N ALA A 96 1.68 -0.40 -24.78
CA ALA A 96 0.97 0.14 -23.62
C ALA A 96 1.56 1.50 -23.19
N PHE A 97 2.89 1.59 -23.09
CA PHE A 97 3.60 2.83 -22.76
C PHE A 97 3.38 3.95 -23.79
N ASP A 98 3.50 3.66 -25.08
CA ASP A 98 3.29 4.65 -26.16
C ASP A 98 1.86 5.23 -26.13
N GLU A 99 0.93 4.48 -25.55
CA GLU A 99 -0.47 4.82 -25.40
C GLU A 99 -0.79 5.40 -24.01
N GLY A 100 0.21 5.65 -23.16
CA GLY A 100 0.03 6.26 -21.84
C GLY A 100 -0.76 5.38 -20.87
N MET A 101 -0.49 4.07 -20.89
CA MET A 101 -1.05 3.12 -19.94
C MET A 101 0.05 2.51 -19.08
N SER A 102 -0.28 2.18 -17.84
CA SER A 102 0.61 1.40 -16.98
C SER A 102 1.11 0.14 -17.70
N SER A 103 2.43 -0.06 -17.71
CA SER A 103 3.05 -1.24 -18.32
C SER A 103 2.65 -2.56 -17.65
N MET A 104 2.13 -2.49 -16.41
CA MET A 104 1.72 -3.66 -15.63
C MET A 104 0.67 -4.49 -16.38
N VAL A 105 -0.29 -3.86 -17.06
CA VAL A 105 -1.34 -4.53 -17.83
C VAL A 105 -0.80 -5.56 -18.82
N SER A 106 0.34 -5.26 -19.46
CA SER A 106 0.96 -6.11 -20.48
C SER A 106 1.60 -7.37 -19.88
N GLU A 107 1.97 -7.36 -18.60
CA GLU A 107 2.48 -8.54 -17.90
C GLU A 107 1.39 -9.61 -17.78
N PHE A 108 0.14 -9.18 -17.60
CA PHE A 108 -1.03 -10.05 -17.47
C PHE A 108 -1.63 -10.47 -18.83
N CYS A 109 -1.44 -9.70 -19.90
CA CYS A 109 -2.04 -9.98 -21.22
C CYS A 109 -1.73 -11.39 -21.80
N ASN A 110 -0.68 -12.06 -21.30
CA ASN A 110 -0.31 -13.41 -21.69
C ASN A 110 -0.82 -14.51 -20.74
N MET A 111 -1.48 -14.14 -19.64
CA MET A 111 -1.85 -15.01 -18.51
C MET A 111 -3.33 -14.82 -18.13
N ASP A 112 -4.26 -15.04 -19.06
CA ASP A 112 -5.70 -14.92 -18.81
C ASP A 112 -6.11 -13.58 -18.14
N ALA A 113 -5.53 -12.46 -18.61
CA ALA A 113 -5.77 -11.11 -18.09
C ALA A 113 -7.25 -10.72 -17.91
N GLN A 114 -8.16 -11.33 -18.67
CA GLN A 114 -9.60 -11.05 -18.58
C GLN A 114 -10.17 -11.41 -17.20
N ASP A 115 -9.57 -12.38 -16.51
CA ASP A 115 -10.00 -12.83 -15.19
C ASP A 115 -9.21 -12.17 -14.04
N GLN A 116 -8.16 -11.39 -14.36
CA GLN A 116 -7.21 -10.86 -13.39
C GLN A 116 -7.15 -9.33 -13.34
N ILE A 117 -7.85 -8.64 -14.22
CA ILE A 117 -7.85 -7.17 -14.28
C ILE A 117 -9.27 -6.64 -14.15
N GLY A 118 -9.43 -5.72 -13.21
CA GLY A 118 -10.70 -5.08 -12.92
C GLY A 118 -10.53 -3.59 -12.68
N TYR A 119 -11.66 -2.96 -12.44
CA TYR A 119 -11.72 -1.57 -12.02
C TYR A 119 -12.65 -1.40 -10.83
N THR A 120 -12.45 -0.34 -10.07
CA THR A 120 -13.38 0.09 -9.02
C THR A 120 -13.46 1.61 -8.99
N LEU A 121 -14.51 2.12 -8.37
CA LEU A 121 -14.72 3.55 -8.13
C LEU A 121 -14.58 3.81 -6.65
N TYR A 122 -13.62 4.64 -6.28
CA TYR A 122 -13.22 4.85 -4.90
C TYR A 122 -12.97 6.33 -4.65
N ASP A 123 -13.61 6.93 -3.65
CA ASP A 123 -13.43 8.33 -3.26
C ASP A 123 -12.17 8.49 -2.38
N LEU A 124 -11.03 8.73 -3.05
CA LEU A 124 -9.71 8.74 -2.40
C LEU A 124 -9.50 9.98 -1.53
N ASP A 125 -10.07 11.13 -1.91
CA ASP A 125 -9.84 12.40 -1.22
C ASP A 125 -11.05 12.94 -0.43
N ALA A 126 -12.14 12.16 -0.38
CA ALA A 126 -13.36 12.45 0.37
C ALA A 126 -14.16 13.65 -0.17
N ASP A 127 -14.01 14.02 -1.43
CA ASP A 127 -14.73 15.15 -2.02
C ASP A 127 -16.14 14.78 -2.56
N GLY A 128 -16.47 13.49 -2.55
CA GLY A 128 -17.74 12.93 -3.04
C GLY A 128 -17.76 12.62 -4.54
N GLN A 129 -16.66 12.85 -5.27
CA GLN A 129 -16.44 12.44 -6.64
C GLN A 129 -15.43 11.28 -6.66
N PRO A 130 -15.86 10.03 -6.89
CA PRO A 130 -14.93 8.90 -6.87
C PRO A 130 -13.90 8.96 -7.99
N GLU A 131 -12.69 8.51 -7.68
CA GLU A 131 -11.62 8.19 -8.61
C GLU A 131 -11.84 6.83 -9.27
N LEU A 132 -11.37 6.70 -10.50
CA LEU A 132 -11.29 5.43 -11.20
C LEU A 132 -9.97 4.74 -10.85
N LEU A 133 -10.05 3.57 -10.23
CA LEU A 133 -8.91 2.69 -9.98
C LEU A 133 -8.97 1.47 -10.92
N ILE A 134 -7.83 1.09 -11.49
CA ILE A 134 -7.70 -0.09 -12.34
C ILE A 134 -6.55 -0.92 -11.79
N GLY A 135 -6.73 -2.23 -11.60
CA GLY A 135 -5.73 -3.04 -10.91
C GLY A 135 -5.92 -4.55 -11.01
N GLU A 136 -5.05 -5.27 -10.29
CA GLU A 136 -5.04 -6.73 -10.19
C GLU A 136 -6.20 -7.22 -9.29
N MET A 137 -6.97 -8.18 -9.80
CA MET A 137 -8.11 -8.79 -9.13
C MET A 137 -7.73 -10.06 -8.35
N ASP A 138 -8.55 -10.36 -7.33
CA ASP A 138 -8.60 -11.66 -6.63
C ASP A 138 -7.26 -12.15 -6.07
N THR A 139 -6.51 -11.23 -5.48
CA THR A 139 -5.20 -11.53 -4.89
C THR A 139 -5.31 -11.76 -3.39
N GLU A 140 -4.93 -12.96 -2.95
CA GLU A 140 -4.94 -13.32 -1.53
C GLU A 140 -3.86 -12.58 -0.73
N LEU A 141 -2.66 -12.41 -1.32
CA LEU A 141 -1.55 -11.72 -0.67
C LEU A 141 -1.65 -10.20 -0.87
N PRO A 142 -1.50 -9.39 0.20
CA PRO A 142 -1.49 -7.92 0.12
C PRO A 142 -0.54 -7.36 -0.95
N ALA A 143 0.67 -7.92 -1.06
CA ALA A 143 1.70 -7.47 -2.02
C ALA A 143 1.30 -7.58 -3.51
N ASN A 144 0.24 -8.33 -3.82
CA ASN A 144 -0.29 -8.50 -5.17
C ASN A 144 -1.51 -7.59 -5.43
N ARG A 145 -2.00 -6.81 -4.46
CA ARG A 145 -3.17 -5.91 -4.62
C ARG A 145 -2.79 -4.61 -5.36
N ILE A 146 -2.05 -4.75 -6.45
CA ILE A 146 -1.43 -3.63 -7.18
C ILE A 146 -2.52 -2.87 -7.93
N ILE A 147 -2.54 -1.55 -7.74
CA ILE A 147 -3.31 -0.61 -8.57
C ILE A 147 -2.43 -0.21 -9.74
N PHE A 148 -2.85 -0.52 -10.96
CA PHE A 148 -2.10 -0.20 -12.17
C PHE A 148 -2.18 1.27 -12.50
N ASP A 149 -3.36 1.86 -12.45
CA ASP A 149 -3.59 3.27 -12.72
C ASP A 149 -4.72 3.81 -11.84
N ALA A 150 -4.61 5.10 -11.49
CA ALA A 150 -5.68 5.86 -10.84
C ALA A 150 -5.94 7.18 -11.59
N TYR A 151 -7.21 7.53 -11.74
CA TYR A 151 -7.64 8.75 -12.43
C TYR A 151 -8.69 9.50 -11.61
N THR A 152 -8.59 10.82 -11.57
CA THR A 152 -9.64 11.72 -11.06
C THR A 152 -10.27 12.51 -12.22
N LEU A 153 -11.33 13.26 -11.96
CA LEU A 153 -11.93 14.20 -12.92
C LEU A 153 -11.57 15.64 -12.59
N LYS A 154 -11.07 16.36 -13.59
CA LYS A 154 -10.76 17.78 -13.50
C LYS A 154 -11.29 18.51 -14.72
N ASP A 155 -12.18 19.47 -14.50
CA ASP A 155 -12.87 20.20 -15.58
C ASP A 155 -13.48 19.25 -16.62
N GLU A 156 -14.17 18.19 -16.15
CA GLU A 156 -14.79 17.13 -16.97
C GLU A 156 -13.81 16.21 -17.74
N ASN A 157 -12.49 16.39 -17.58
CA ASN A 157 -11.48 15.53 -18.19
C ASN A 157 -10.92 14.54 -17.17
N ALA A 158 -10.66 13.30 -17.57
CA ALA A 158 -9.91 12.37 -16.73
C ALA A 158 -8.43 12.76 -16.69
N VAL A 159 -7.88 12.84 -15.48
CA VAL A 159 -6.46 13.15 -15.21
C VAL A 159 -5.87 12.02 -14.38
N GLN A 160 -4.76 11.46 -14.84
CA GLN A 160 -4.04 10.40 -14.14
C GLN A 160 -3.39 10.97 -12.87
N ILE A 161 -3.59 10.27 -11.75
CA ILE A 161 -3.00 10.61 -10.44
C ILE A 161 -1.65 9.91 -10.31
N PHE A 162 -1.61 8.62 -10.62
CA PHE A 162 -0.40 7.80 -10.61
C PHE A 162 -0.54 6.60 -11.55
N GLU A 163 0.61 6.03 -11.91
CA GLU A 163 0.73 4.82 -12.70
C GLU A 163 1.77 3.87 -12.08
N SER A 164 1.43 2.59 -11.99
CA SER A 164 2.37 1.55 -11.58
C SER A 164 3.24 1.07 -12.74
N GLU A 165 4.44 0.65 -12.40
CA GLU A 165 5.39 -0.08 -13.24
C GLU A 165 6.02 -1.23 -12.44
N SER A 166 6.78 -2.10 -13.12
CA SER A 166 7.41 -3.29 -12.51
C SER A 166 8.25 -3.01 -11.24
N ARG A 167 8.78 -1.79 -11.09
CA ARG A 167 9.62 -1.34 -9.96
C ARG A 167 9.06 -0.14 -9.21
N ASN A 168 7.81 0.24 -9.50
CA ASN A 168 7.14 1.39 -8.91
C ASN A 168 5.67 1.04 -8.77
N ARG A 169 5.25 0.48 -7.63
CA ARG A 169 3.91 -0.14 -7.49
C ARG A 169 3.09 0.58 -6.45
N TYR A 170 1.83 0.83 -6.76
CA TYR A 170 0.91 1.55 -5.88
C TYR A 170 -0.17 0.63 -5.30
N TYR A 171 -0.55 0.91 -4.07
CA TYR A 171 -1.50 0.13 -3.27
C TYR A 171 -2.39 1.08 -2.47
N LEU A 172 -3.65 0.69 -2.25
CA LEU A 172 -4.52 1.37 -1.31
C LEU A 172 -4.22 0.86 0.11
N VAL A 173 -4.11 1.75 1.08
CA VAL A 173 -4.11 1.44 2.51
C VAL A 173 -5.38 2.01 3.12
N GLU A 174 -6.08 1.19 3.88
CA GLU A 174 -7.12 1.63 4.81
C GLU A 174 -6.65 1.27 6.21
N ASP A 175 -6.53 2.25 7.10
CA ASP A 175 -6.25 1.96 8.49
C ASP A 175 -7.52 1.61 9.28
N GLU A 176 -7.39 1.15 10.53
CA GLU A 176 -8.53 0.78 11.37
C GLU A 176 -9.47 1.97 11.69
N ALA A 177 -9.00 3.21 11.51
CA ALA A 177 -9.78 4.43 11.70
C ALA A 177 -10.48 4.89 10.41
N GLY A 178 -10.24 4.23 9.28
CA GLY A 178 -10.78 4.58 7.97
C GLY A 178 -10.02 5.72 7.28
N GLU A 179 -8.79 6.02 7.71
CA GLU A 179 -7.90 6.89 6.95
C GLU A 179 -7.41 6.16 5.69
N ILE A 180 -7.48 6.87 4.56
CA ILE A 180 -7.09 6.36 3.25
C ILE A 180 -5.72 6.92 2.89
N LEU A 181 -4.80 6.04 2.56
CA LEU A 181 -3.50 6.40 2.00
C LEU A 181 -3.24 5.60 0.73
N ILE A 182 -2.41 6.17 -0.13
CA ILE A 182 -1.79 5.46 -1.23
C ILE A 182 -0.37 5.11 -0.80
N ALA A 183 -0.04 3.83 -0.74
CA ALA A 183 1.32 3.36 -0.57
C ALA A 183 1.99 3.17 -1.92
N ASN A 184 3.27 3.49 -2.01
CA ASN A 184 4.13 3.25 -3.16
C ASN A 184 5.37 2.46 -2.75
N GLU A 185 5.68 1.42 -3.51
CA GLU A 185 6.92 0.67 -3.39
C GLU A 185 7.78 0.89 -4.64
N GLY A 186 8.88 1.60 -4.46
CA GLY A 186 9.80 2.00 -5.53
C GLY A 186 11.18 1.33 -5.42
N SER A 187 11.87 1.13 -6.54
CA SER A 187 13.27 0.67 -6.55
C SER A 187 14.10 1.19 -7.72
N ASN A 188 15.14 1.99 -7.38
CA ASN A 188 16.17 2.47 -8.30
C ASN A 188 17.34 1.49 -8.49
N GLY A 189 17.37 0.37 -7.75
CA GLY A 189 18.36 -0.67 -7.92
C GLY A 189 18.48 -1.60 -6.72
N ALA A 190 19.48 -2.48 -6.74
CA ALA A 190 19.72 -3.43 -5.63
C ALA A 190 20.11 -2.75 -4.30
N ALA A 191 20.54 -1.49 -4.36
CA ALA A 191 21.03 -0.73 -3.21
C ALA A 191 20.17 0.53 -2.94
N SER A 192 19.03 0.70 -3.62
CA SER A 192 18.16 1.87 -3.48
C SER A 192 16.69 1.49 -3.69
N SER A 193 15.89 1.67 -2.63
CA SER A 193 14.46 1.38 -2.59
C SER A 193 13.73 2.42 -1.74
N GLY A 194 12.43 2.57 -1.95
CA GLY A 194 11.59 3.50 -1.19
C GLY A 194 10.20 2.93 -0.93
N TRP A 195 9.64 3.26 0.23
CA TRP A 195 8.27 2.98 0.62
C TRP A 195 7.64 4.31 1.03
N LEU A 196 6.76 4.85 0.18
CA LEU A 196 6.22 6.20 0.32
C LEU A 196 4.72 6.13 0.54
N TYR A 197 4.20 6.98 1.43
CA TYR A 197 2.80 6.98 1.83
C TYR A 197 2.20 8.35 1.58
N TYR A 198 1.11 8.40 0.82
CA TYR A 198 0.54 9.63 0.31
C TYR A 198 -0.94 9.77 0.68
N THR A 199 -1.36 11.01 0.88
CA THR A 199 -2.77 11.40 0.73
C THR A 199 -3.01 11.90 -0.69
N VAL A 200 -4.24 11.74 -1.18
CA VAL A 200 -4.70 12.28 -2.46
C VAL A 200 -5.45 13.59 -2.24
N SER A 201 -5.31 14.55 -3.15
CA SER A 201 -6.19 15.71 -3.26
C SER A 201 -6.30 16.12 -4.74
N GLY A 202 -7.45 15.88 -5.35
CA GLY A 202 -7.64 15.95 -6.78
C GLY A 202 -6.59 15.13 -7.54
N ASP A 203 -5.82 15.79 -8.42
CA ASP A 203 -4.82 15.16 -9.27
C ASP A 203 -3.42 15.08 -8.64
N ARG A 204 -3.31 15.18 -7.30
CA ARG A 204 -2.03 15.30 -6.61
C ARG A 204 -1.87 14.33 -5.47
N LEU A 205 -0.72 13.65 -5.46
CA LEU A 205 -0.20 12.98 -4.28
C LEU A 205 0.53 14.00 -3.39
N THR A 206 0.32 13.89 -2.08
CA THR A 206 1.09 14.60 -1.06
C THR A 206 1.64 13.58 -0.08
N VAL A 207 2.97 13.51 -0.01
CA VAL A 207 3.68 12.59 0.88
C VAL A 207 3.43 12.96 2.34
N GLN A 208 3.07 11.94 3.12
CA GLN A 208 2.88 12.03 4.56
C GLN A 208 4.08 11.45 5.30
N GLN A 209 4.68 10.39 4.75
CA GLN A 209 5.83 9.70 5.30
C GLN A 209 6.48 8.86 4.20
N ALA A 210 7.79 8.66 4.29
CA ALA A 210 8.52 7.70 3.48
C ALA A 210 9.63 7.01 4.28
N ILE A 211 9.90 5.76 3.92
CA ILE A 211 11.10 5.02 4.32
C ILE A 211 11.96 4.83 3.08
N MET A 212 13.21 5.29 3.16
CA MET A 212 14.19 5.16 2.09
C MET A 212 15.29 4.21 2.51
N TYR A 213 15.67 3.32 1.61
CA TYR A 213 16.87 2.51 1.70
C TYR A 213 17.89 3.03 0.69
N ASP A 214 19.07 3.44 1.16
CA ASP A 214 20.18 3.87 0.30
C ASP A 214 21.54 3.44 0.89
N ALA A 215 22.02 2.29 0.43
CA ALA A 215 23.33 1.78 0.86
C ALA A 215 24.52 2.50 0.21
N ALA A 216 24.30 3.38 -0.77
CA ALA A 216 25.36 4.22 -1.32
C ALA A 216 25.57 5.48 -0.46
N ALA A 217 24.52 5.97 0.21
CA ALA A 217 24.60 7.07 1.17
C ALA A 217 25.32 6.64 2.46
N ASP A 218 24.93 5.51 3.04
CA ASP A 218 25.57 4.91 4.22
C ASP A 218 25.44 3.38 4.19
N GLU A 219 26.55 2.66 4.00
CA GLU A 219 26.56 1.19 3.95
C GLU A 219 26.30 0.55 5.33
N GLU A 220 26.66 1.23 6.43
CA GLU A 220 26.48 0.72 7.79
C GLU A 220 25.08 1.01 8.34
N ASN A 221 24.47 2.14 7.93
CA ASN A 221 23.13 2.57 8.37
C ASN A 221 22.28 3.07 7.17
N PRO A 222 21.85 2.18 6.27
CA PRO A 222 21.29 2.55 4.97
C PRO A 222 19.82 3.00 5.01
N TRP A 223 19.21 3.12 6.19
CA TRP A 223 17.77 3.37 6.35
C TRP A 223 17.51 4.80 6.80
N PHE A 224 16.56 5.44 6.12
CA PHE A 224 16.21 6.83 6.35
C PHE A 224 14.68 6.99 6.40
N MET A 225 14.21 7.85 7.30
CA MET A 225 12.85 8.35 7.37
C MET A 225 12.79 9.72 6.70
N ALA A 226 11.83 9.89 5.79
CA ALA A 226 11.64 11.10 5.02
C ALA A 226 10.18 11.59 5.09
N TYR A 227 9.98 12.85 4.71
CA TYR A 227 8.66 13.50 4.61
C TYR A 227 8.51 14.25 3.27
N ASP A 228 9.28 13.82 2.28
CA ASP A 228 9.26 14.25 0.88
C ASP A 228 9.45 13.01 -0.02
N ASP A 229 9.42 13.20 -1.34
CA ASP A 229 9.51 12.15 -2.36
C ASP A 229 10.62 12.42 -3.39
N ASP A 230 11.66 13.17 -3.01
CA ASP A 230 12.71 13.61 -3.93
C ASP A 230 13.84 12.58 -4.16
N TRP A 231 13.81 11.48 -3.40
CA TRP A 231 14.79 10.39 -3.39
C TRP A 231 16.22 10.81 -3.01
N ASP A 232 16.39 11.97 -2.37
CA ASP A 232 17.67 12.45 -1.82
C ASP A 232 17.75 12.22 -0.30
N THR A 233 18.49 11.20 0.10
CA THR A 233 18.62 10.84 1.52
C THR A 233 19.53 11.79 2.33
N SER A 234 20.13 12.82 1.71
CA SER A 234 21.11 13.67 2.37
C SER A 234 20.54 14.61 3.43
N ASN A 235 19.22 14.86 3.40
CA ASN A 235 18.46 15.66 4.37
C ASN A 235 17.47 14.84 5.21
N ASP A 236 17.47 13.52 5.06
CA ASP A 236 16.55 12.62 5.76
C ASP A 236 17.06 12.24 7.16
N GLU A 237 16.15 11.72 8.00
CA GLU A 237 16.46 11.26 9.35
C GLU A 237 16.95 9.80 9.29
N PRO A 238 18.21 9.49 9.69
CA PRO A 238 18.67 8.10 9.77
C PRO A 238 17.90 7.34 10.84
N VAL A 239 17.44 6.14 10.49
CA VAL A 239 16.75 5.21 11.40
C VAL A 239 17.43 3.84 11.37
N ASP A 240 17.19 3.01 12.39
CA ASP A 240 17.62 1.62 12.34
C ASP A 240 16.67 0.76 11.49
N GLU A 241 17.16 -0.42 11.10
CA GLU A 241 16.40 -1.38 10.26
C GLU A 241 15.11 -1.85 10.95
N ASP A 242 15.14 -2.05 12.26
CA ASP A 242 13.97 -2.52 13.02
C ASP A 242 12.84 -1.48 12.97
N MET A 243 13.16 -0.20 13.14
CA MET A 243 12.21 0.91 12.97
C MET A 243 11.68 0.99 11.55
N ALA A 244 12.57 1.00 10.55
CA ALA A 244 12.20 1.07 9.14
C ALA A 244 11.23 -0.07 8.77
N GLN A 245 11.57 -1.30 9.14
CA GLN A 245 10.75 -2.47 8.85
C GLN A 245 9.43 -2.46 9.63
N SER A 246 9.41 -1.96 10.86
CA SER A 246 8.18 -1.80 11.64
C SER A 246 7.21 -0.85 10.94
N VAL A 247 7.70 0.27 10.40
CA VAL A 247 6.87 1.23 9.66
C VAL A 247 6.38 0.60 8.36
N ILE A 248 7.27 0.00 7.56
CA ILE A 248 6.90 -0.67 6.30
C ILE A 248 5.80 -1.70 6.52
N ASN A 249 5.97 -2.61 7.49
CA ASN A 249 5.00 -3.66 7.78
C ASN A 249 3.64 -3.10 8.24
N SER A 250 3.64 -1.99 9.00
CA SER A 250 2.39 -1.37 9.46
C SER A 250 1.48 -0.94 8.32
N TYR A 251 2.03 -0.66 7.13
CA TYR A 251 1.26 -0.34 5.94
C TYR A 251 1.05 -1.57 5.03
N THR A 252 2.09 -2.36 4.75
CA THR A 252 1.99 -3.52 3.83
C THR A 252 1.00 -4.57 4.30
N ASP A 253 0.88 -4.80 5.61
CA ASP A 253 -0.11 -5.74 6.15
C ASP A 253 -1.55 -5.24 5.98
N ASN A 254 -1.73 -3.93 5.75
CA ASN A 254 -3.01 -3.23 5.62
C ASN A 254 -3.32 -2.80 4.17
N TYR A 255 -2.62 -3.32 3.16
CA TYR A 255 -3.03 -3.05 1.77
C TYR A 255 -4.45 -3.59 1.53
N ALA A 256 -5.38 -2.70 1.21
CA ALA A 256 -6.81 -2.98 1.20
C ALA A 256 -7.21 -3.97 0.10
N LYS A 257 -8.15 -4.86 0.41
CA LYS A 257 -8.79 -5.71 -0.60
C LYS A 257 -9.97 -4.95 -1.19
N LEU A 258 -9.81 -4.49 -2.43
CA LEU A 258 -10.82 -3.75 -3.16
C LEU A 258 -11.90 -4.65 -3.77
N ASP A 259 -13.12 -4.13 -3.88
CA ASP A 259 -14.22 -4.76 -4.60
C ASP A 259 -14.15 -4.40 -6.09
N TRP A 260 -13.62 -5.32 -6.89
CA TRP A 260 -13.35 -5.10 -8.31
C TRP A 260 -14.53 -5.49 -9.20
N THR A 261 -14.81 -4.66 -10.21
CA THR A 261 -15.63 -5.01 -11.36
C THR A 261 -14.76 -5.55 -12.49
N ILE A 262 -15.08 -6.75 -12.99
CA ILE A 262 -14.39 -7.37 -14.13
C ILE A 262 -14.49 -6.47 -15.37
N LEU A 263 -13.34 -6.24 -16.01
CA LEU A 263 -13.23 -5.30 -17.13
C LEU A 263 -13.66 -5.91 -18.48
N VAL A 264 -13.38 -7.20 -18.70
CA VAL A 264 -13.76 -7.95 -19.91
C VAL A 264 -14.66 -9.12 -19.50
N GLN A 265 -15.95 -9.05 -19.82
CA GLN A 265 -16.90 -10.16 -19.63
C GLN A 265 -17.02 -10.96 -20.93
N GLU A 266 -17.07 -12.30 -20.84
CA GLU A 266 -17.31 -13.20 -21.98
C GLU A 266 -18.65 -12.98 -22.69
#